data_AF-A0A0Q3TAJ7-F1
#
_entry.id   AF-A0A0Q3TAJ7-F1
#
_cell.length_a   1.000
_cell.length_b   1.000
_cell.length_c   1.000
_cell.angle_alpha   90.00
_cell.angle_beta   90.00
_cell.angle_gamma   90.00
#
_symmetry.space_group_name_H-M   'P 1'
#
loop_
_entity.id
_entity.type
_entity.pdbx_description
1 polymer ?
#
loop_
_entity_poly.entity_id
_entity_poly.type
_entity_poly.pdbx_seq_one_letter_code
_entity_poly.pdbx_strand_id
1 'polypeptide(L)'
;MYSYSFLNIYIEGLESGTIYMTKILTVLLLATFITNCTKPTDLTEGLKFFLYPLKYVGLPVKDIATSISITITFIPVIYDEAIKIWNAQLIRGGKISIKKFPIIVYSIILPIILNTIERSEKLALTMDLRGYNLNPKEIQFNNLKWTFKDTFLIFTSLLLLLPKFL
;
A
#
# COMPACT_ATOMS: atom_id res chain seq x y z
N MET A 1 -17.74 -10.97 43.15
CA MET A 1 -16.49 -10.21 43.39
C MET A 1 -15.52 -11.17 44.06
N TYR A 2 -14.56 -11.74 43.32
CA TYR A 2 -13.52 -12.59 43.90
C TYR A 2 -12.30 -11.71 44.13
N SER A 3 -11.97 -11.46 45.40
CA SER A 3 -10.88 -10.59 45.82
C SER A 3 -9.69 -11.45 46.25
N TYR A 4 -8.62 -11.44 45.45
CA TYR A 4 -7.27 -11.68 45.95
C TYR A 4 -6.58 -10.33 46.12
N SER A 5 -5.86 -10.14 47.23
CA SER A 5 -5.44 -8.88 47.87
C SER A 5 -4.74 -7.79 47.00
N PHE A 6 -4.52 -8.01 45.70
CA PHE A 6 -3.94 -7.05 44.77
C PHE A 6 -4.65 -6.97 43.40
N LEU A 7 -5.68 -7.77 43.14
CA LEU A 7 -6.34 -7.85 41.83
C LEU A 7 -7.85 -8.01 42.01
N ASN A 8 -8.58 -6.93 41.76
CA ASN A 8 -10.05 -6.93 41.73
C ASN A 8 -10.51 -7.25 40.31
N ILE A 9 -10.90 -8.51 40.07
CA ILE A 9 -11.45 -8.93 38.79
C ILE A 9 -12.93 -8.54 38.75
N TYR A 10 -13.24 -7.50 37.98
CA TYR A 10 -14.61 -7.09 37.68
C TYR A 10 -15.15 -7.92 36.52
N ILE A 11 -16.33 -8.50 36.69
CA ILE A 11 -17.02 -9.28 35.64
C ILE A 11 -17.31 -8.40 34.40
N GLU A 12 -17.65 -7.13 34.63
CA GLU A 12 -17.81 -6.11 33.57
C GLU A 12 -16.51 -5.83 32.80
N GLY A 13 -15.36 -5.91 33.50
CA GLY A 13 -14.04 -5.80 32.89
C GLY A 13 -13.68 -7.01 32.03
N LEU A 14 -14.14 -8.20 32.42
CA LEU A 14 -13.99 -9.43 31.65
C LEU A 14 -14.84 -9.38 30.36
N GLU A 15 -16.10 -8.97 30.46
CA GLU A 15 -16.97 -8.80 29.29
C GLU A 15 -16.40 -7.77 28.31
N SER A 16 -16.05 -6.58 28.80
CA SER A 16 -15.44 -5.53 27.96
C SER A 16 -14.12 -6.01 27.34
N GLY A 17 -13.27 -6.69 28.12
CA GLY A 17 -12.00 -7.23 27.64
C GLY A 17 -12.17 -8.22 26.50
N THR A 18 -13.12 -9.15 26.60
CA THR A 18 -13.41 -10.11 25.52
C THR A 18 -13.92 -9.42 24.24
N ILE A 19 -14.73 -8.37 24.36
CA ILE A 19 -15.21 -7.59 23.22
C ILE A 19 -14.05 -6.86 22.50
N TYR A 20 -13.14 -6.23 23.23
CA TYR A 20 -11.99 -5.56 22.61
C TYR A 20 -11.00 -6.56 22.00
N MET A 21 -10.76 -7.68 22.65
CA MET A 21 -9.85 -8.72 22.14
C MET A 21 -10.38 -9.33 20.83
N THR A 22 -11.68 -9.64 20.77
CA THR A 22 -12.31 -10.13 19.53
C THR A 22 -12.33 -9.06 18.43
N LYS A 23 -12.54 -7.78 18.76
CA LYS A 23 -12.44 -6.67 17.78
C LYS A 23 -11.04 -6.54 17.18
N ILE A 24 -9.99 -6.57 17.99
CA ILE A 24 -8.61 -6.49 17.49
C ILE A 24 -8.28 -7.70 16.61
N LEU A 25 -8.65 -8.90 17.06
CA LEU A 25 -8.39 -10.14 16.33
C LEU A 25 -9.10 -10.18 14.98
N THR A 26 -10.36 -9.74 14.91
CA THR A 26 -11.11 -9.66 13.65
C THR A 26 -10.49 -8.66 12.66
N VAL A 27 -10.03 -7.48 13.12
CA VAL A 27 -9.33 -6.50 12.27
C VAL A 27 -8.01 -7.06 11.73
N LEU A 28 -7.22 -7.72 12.58
CA LEU A 28 -5.94 -8.33 12.17
C LEU A 28 -6.13 -9.44 11.13
N LEU A 29 -7.13 -10.32 11.35
CA LEU A 29 -7.45 -11.36 10.38
C LEU A 29 -7.87 -10.76 9.03
N LEU A 30 -8.79 -9.79 9.03
CA LEU A 30 -9.23 -9.10 7.81
C LEU A 30 -8.05 -8.44 7.07
N ALA A 31 -7.18 -7.73 7.78
CA ALA A 31 -6.00 -7.10 7.19
C ALA A 31 -5.05 -8.13 6.55
N THR A 32 -4.85 -9.26 7.20
CA THR A 32 -4.00 -10.35 6.70
C THR A 32 -4.61 -11.01 5.45
N PHE A 33 -5.93 -11.24 5.45
CA PHE A 33 -6.65 -11.75 4.27
C PHE A 33 -6.55 -10.78 3.09
N ILE A 34 -6.80 -9.49 3.29
CA ILE A 34 -6.70 -8.47 2.22
C ILE A 34 -5.28 -8.44 1.64
N THR A 35 -4.27 -8.45 2.52
CA THR A 35 -2.85 -8.39 2.11
C THR A 35 -2.43 -9.63 1.35
N ASN A 36 -2.88 -10.82 1.75
CA ASN A 36 -2.45 -12.09 1.14
C ASN A 36 -3.24 -12.44 -0.13
N CYS A 37 -4.53 -12.09 -0.21
CA CYS A 37 -5.38 -12.46 -1.34
C CYS A 37 -5.36 -11.46 -2.52
N THR A 38 -4.80 -10.25 -2.34
CA THR A 38 -4.86 -9.19 -3.34
C THR A 38 -3.49 -8.91 -3.96
N LYS A 39 -3.40 -8.86 -5.30
CA LYS A 39 -2.18 -8.44 -5.98
C LYS A 39 -2.03 -6.91 -5.89
N PRO A 40 -0.81 -6.37 -5.78
CA PRO A 40 -0.59 -4.92 -5.74
C PRO A 40 -1.07 -4.21 -7.01
N THR A 41 -1.06 -4.89 -8.15
CA THR A 41 -1.61 -4.39 -9.43
C THR A 41 -3.12 -4.20 -9.37
N ASP A 42 -3.83 -5.09 -8.68
CA ASP A 42 -5.29 -5.04 -8.58
C ASP A 42 -5.70 -3.93 -7.59
N LEU A 43 -4.85 -3.68 -6.58
CA LEU A 43 -5.00 -2.57 -5.66
C LEU A 43 -4.91 -1.20 -6.37
N THR A 44 -3.99 -1.04 -7.32
CA THR A 44 -3.87 0.23 -8.06
C THR A 44 -5.13 0.49 -8.88
N GLU A 45 -5.69 -0.54 -9.50
CA GLU A 45 -6.90 -0.45 -10.31
C GLU A 45 -8.15 -0.14 -9.45
N GLY A 46 -8.27 -0.78 -8.29
CA GLY A 46 -9.29 -0.43 -7.31
C GLY A 46 -9.17 1.01 -6.82
N LEU A 47 -7.95 1.50 -6.62
CA LEU A 47 -7.70 2.88 -6.22
C LEU A 47 -8.11 3.88 -7.31
N LYS A 48 -7.96 3.55 -8.60
CA LYS A 48 -8.52 4.36 -9.70
C LYS A 48 -10.03 4.48 -9.62
N PHE A 49 -10.73 3.39 -9.31
CA PHE A 49 -12.19 3.40 -9.13
C PHE A 49 -12.61 4.33 -7.99
N PHE A 50 -11.91 4.30 -6.86
CA PHE A 50 -12.17 5.21 -5.74
C PHE A 50 -11.81 6.68 -6.03
N LEU A 51 -10.80 6.94 -6.87
CA LEU A 51 -10.45 8.29 -7.30
C LEU A 51 -11.36 8.84 -8.40
N TYR A 52 -12.08 7.98 -9.13
CA TYR A 52 -12.99 8.39 -10.21
C TYR A 52 -14.00 9.48 -9.83
N PRO A 53 -14.73 9.41 -8.70
CA PRO A 53 -15.67 10.46 -8.31
C PRO A 53 -15.01 11.83 -8.10
N LEU A 54 -13.70 11.90 -7.81
CA LEU A 54 -13.00 13.18 -7.67
C LEU A 54 -12.83 13.90 -9.02
N LYS A 55 -13.06 13.23 -10.14
CA LYS A 55 -13.11 13.86 -11.47
C LYS A 55 -14.19 14.96 -11.53
N TYR A 56 -15.31 14.77 -10.84
CA TYR A 56 -16.39 15.76 -10.80
C TYR A 56 -16.01 17.06 -10.07
N VAL A 57 -14.95 17.01 -9.25
CA VAL A 57 -14.40 18.18 -8.52
C VAL A 57 -13.30 18.88 -9.33
N GLY A 58 -13.04 18.44 -10.57
CA GLY A 58 -12.03 19.03 -11.46
C GLY A 58 -10.61 18.49 -11.26
N LEU A 59 -10.44 17.41 -10.50
CA LEU A 59 -9.14 16.80 -10.27
C LEU A 59 -8.67 15.95 -11.48
N PRO A 60 -7.40 16.01 -11.90
CA PRO A 60 -6.87 15.20 -13.01
C PRO A 60 -6.62 13.75 -12.57
N VAL A 61 -7.70 12.98 -12.45
CA VAL A 61 -7.65 11.58 -11.97
C VAL A 61 -6.74 10.68 -12.82
N LYS A 62 -6.68 10.89 -14.14
CA LYS A 62 -5.84 10.11 -15.07
C LYS A 62 -4.37 10.17 -14.69
N ASP A 63 -3.85 11.37 -14.47
CA ASP A 63 -2.42 11.59 -14.24
C ASP A 63 -2.01 11.08 -12.86
N ILE A 64 -2.88 11.28 -11.86
CA ILE A 64 -2.68 10.75 -10.50
C ILE A 64 -2.69 9.22 -10.50
N ALA A 65 -3.69 8.61 -11.14
CA ALA A 65 -3.79 7.17 -11.28
C ALA A 65 -2.55 6.56 -11.96
N THR A 66 -2.06 7.23 -13.00
CA THR A 66 -0.88 6.78 -13.74
C THR A 66 0.39 6.92 -12.90
N SER A 67 0.56 8.05 -12.21
CA SER A 67 1.69 8.27 -11.29
C SER A 67 1.75 7.21 -10.18
N ILE A 68 0.60 6.88 -9.58
CA ILE A 68 0.50 5.83 -8.56
C ILE A 68 0.82 4.46 -9.15
N SER A 69 0.28 4.14 -10.33
CA SER A 69 0.55 2.86 -10.99
C SER A 69 2.03 2.69 -11.32
N ILE A 70 2.68 3.73 -11.85
CA ILE A 70 4.12 3.77 -12.08
C ILE A 70 4.83 3.56 -10.74
N THR A 71 4.53 4.37 -9.73
CA THR A 71 5.16 4.29 -8.40
C THR A 71 5.15 2.87 -7.85
N ILE A 72 3.99 2.21 -7.84
CA ILE A 72 3.85 0.85 -7.28
C ILE A 72 4.67 -0.18 -8.07
N THR A 73 4.78 -0.04 -9.40
CA THR A 73 5.66 -0.88 -10.22
C THR A 73 7.15 -0.57 -10.00
N PHE A 74 7.51 0.67 -9.66
CA PHE A 74 8.91 1.07 -9.44
C PHE A 74 9.44 0.74 -8.03
N ILE A 75 8.57 0.65 -7.01
CA ILE A 75 8.96 0.24 -5.65
C ILE A 75 9.82 -1.04 -5.61
N PRO A 76 9.41 -2.18 -6.19
CA PRO A 76 10.22 -3.40 -6.14
C PRO A 76 11.56 -3.21 -6.84
N VAL A 77 11.61 -2.44 -7.93
CA VAL A 77 12.86 -2.25 -8.66
C VAL A 77 13.85 -1.37 -7.89
N ILE A 78 13.37 -0.32 -7.23
CA ILE A 78 14.20 0.52 -6.34
C ILE A 78 14.70 -0.31 -5.16
N TYR A 79 13.89 -1.21 -4.63
CA TYR A 79 14.28 -2.11 -3.54
C TYR A 79 15.42 -3.06 -3.95
N ASP A 80 15.29 -3.72 -5.11
CA ASP A 80 16.33 -4.62 -5.62
C ASP A 80 17.64 -3.87 -5.92
N GLU A 81 17.53 -2.65 -6.46
CA GLU A 81 18.67 -1.78 -6.68
C GLU A 81 19.35 -1.36 -5.37
N ALA A 82 18.55 -1.02 -4.35
CA ALA A 82 19.06 -0.70 -3.02
C ALA A 82 19.82 -1.88 -2.42
N ILE A 83 19.29 -3.11 -2.54
CA ILE A 83 19.98 -4.33 -2.09
C ILE A 83 21.28 -4.56 -2.86
N LYS A 84 21.26 -4.38 -4.17
CA LYS A 84 22.45 -4.56 -5.02
C LYS A 84 23.55 -3.59 -4.62
N ILE A 85 23.21 -2.32 -4.41
CA ILE A 85 24.16 -1.29 -3.96
C ILE A 85 24.65 -1.60 -2.55
N TRP A 86 23.75 -1.99 -1.65
CA TRP A 86 24.09 -2.40 -0.29
C TRP A 86 25.13 -3.52 -0.27
N ASN A 87 24.88 -4.60 -1.01
CA ASN A 87 25.80 -5.73 -1.10
C ASN A 87 27.15 -5.34 -1.72
N ALA A 88 27.15 -4.49 -2.72
CA ALA A 88 28.39 -3.98 -3.31
C ALA A 88 29.22 -3.17 -2.29
N GLN A 89 28.57 -2.38 -1.42
CA GLN A 89 29.26 -1.62 -0.37
C GLN A 89 29.82 -2.52 0.74
N LEU A 90 29.12 -3.60 1.08
CA LEU A 90 29.62 -4.62 2.02
C LEU A 90 30.91 -5.27 1.50
N ILE A 91 30.95 -5.64 0.21
CA ILE A 91 32.15 -6.21 -0.43
C ILE A 91 33.32 -5.22 -0.43
N ARG A 92 33.05 -3.92 -0.61
CA ARG A 92 34.06 -2.85 -0.56
C ARG A 92 34.58 -2.54 0.85
N GLY A 93 34.17 -3.31 1.86
CA GLY A 93 34.60 -3.12 3.25
C GLY A 93 33.96 -1.90 3.93
N GLY A 94 32.88 -1.36 3.36
CA GLY A 94 32.13 -0.25 3.94
C GLY A 94 31.47 -0.67 5.25
N LYS A 95 31.98 -0.18 6.39
CA LYS A 95 31.29 -0.31 7.69
C LYS A 95 30.05 0.59 7.68
N ILE A 96 28.93 0.04 7.21
CA ILE A 96 27.61 0.69 7.28
C ILE A 96 27.15 0.63 8.73
N SER A 97 27.60 1.61 9.52
CA SER A 97 27.14 1.80 10.88
C SER A 97 26.18 2.98 10.91
N ILE A 98 25.08 2.84 11.63
CA ILE A 98 24.04 3.87 11.80
C ILE A 98 24.64 5.17 12.40
N LYS A 99 25.75 5.06 13.16
CA LYS A 99 26.52 6.20 13.68
C LYS A 99 27.21 7.04 12.60
N LYS A 100 27.28 6.54 11.36
CA LYS A 100 27.90 7.19 10.19
C LYS A 100 26.85 7.49 9.12
N PHE A 101 25.70 8.03 9.53
CA PHE A 101 24.61 8.44 8.63
C PHE A 101 25.06 9.20 7.36
N PRO A 102 25.97 10.19 7.40
CA PRO A 102 26.39 10.88 6.18
C PRO A 102 27.03 9.92 5.15
N ILE A 103 27.79 8.92 5.61
CA ILE A 103 28.42 7.93 4.72
C ILE A 103 27.37 7.03 4.06
N ILE A 104 26.27 6.71 4.76
CA ILE A 104 25.15 5.94 4.19
C ILE A 104 24.49 6.74 3.07
N VAL A 105 24.30 8.04 3.27
CA VAL A 105 23.71 8.93 2.26
C VAL A 105 24.54 8.93 0.98
N TYR A 106 25.85 9.19 1.07
CA TYR A 106 26.71 9.24 -0.11
C TYR A 106 26.90 7.89 -0.80
N SER A 107 26.95 6.79 -0.04
CA SER A 107 27.30 5.47 -0.60
C SER A 107 26.11 4.66 -1.11
N ILE A 108 24.89 4.93 -0.62
CA ILE A 108 23.68 4.17 -0.95
C ILE A 108 22.58 5.08 -1.51
N ILE A 109 22.20 6.13 -0.79
CA ILE A 109 21.05 6.96 -1.16
C ILE A 109 21.34 7.76 -2.44
N LEU A 110 22.50 8.42 -2.52
CA LEU A 110 22.90 9.21 -3.68
C LEU A 110 22.88 8.40 -4.99
N PRO A 111 23.51 7.21 -5.09
CA PRO A 111 23.45 6.43 -6.33
C PRO A 111 22.02 5.96 -6.67
N ILE A 112 21.20 5.60 -5.69
CA ILE A 112 19.79 5.25 -5.93
C ILE A 112 19.03 6.44 -6.53
N ILE A 113 19.21 7.64 -5.98
CA ILE A 113 18.54 8.85 -6.49
C ILE A 113 18.98 9.15 -7.92
N LEU A 114 20.29 9.14 -8.19
CA LEU A 114 20.81 9.42 -9.55
C LEU A 114 20.29 8.42 -10.57
N ASN A 115 20.32 7.12 -10.23
CA ASN A 115 19.80 6.07 -11.12
C ASN A 115 18.28 6.18 -11.32
N THR A 116 17.54 6.62 -10.29
CA THR A 116 16.09 6.85 -10.37
C THR A 116 15.75 8.03 -11.28
N ILE A 117 16.54 9.11 -11.23
CA ILE A 117 16.37 10.28 -12.12
C ILE A 117 16.62 9.89 -13.58
N GLU A 118 17.75 9.24 -13.87
CA GLU A 118 18.05 8.81 -15.25
C GLU A 118 16.95 7.89 -15.81
N ARG A 119 16.43 7.03 -14.94
CA ARG A 119 15.35 6.10 -15.27
C ARG A 119 14.01 6.78 -15.47
N SER A 120 13.69 7.83 -14.72
CA SER A 120 12.46 8.61 -14.93
C SER A 120 12.52 9.40 -16.24
N GLU A 121 13.69 9.95 -16.59
CA GLU A 121 13.91 10.61 -17.89
C GLU A 121 13.74 9.64 -19.06
N LYS A 122 14.35 8.45 -18.99
CA LYS A 122 14.17 7.39 -19.99
C LYS A 122 12.71 6.95 -20.10
N LEU A 123 12.01 6.83 -18.98
CA LEU A 123 10.59 6.48 -18.97
C LEU A 123 9.76 7.56 -19.66
N ALA A 124 9.97 8.84 -19.33
CA ALA A 124 9.27 9.96 -19.93
C ALA A 124 9.47 10.02 -21.46
N LEU A 125 10.71 9.93 -21.93
CA LEU A 125 11.03 9.86 -23.35
C LEU A 125 10.34 8.68 -24.04
N THR A 126 10.35 7.50 -23.40
CA THR A 126 9.66 6.31 -23.94
C THR A 126 8.15 6.49 -24.00
N MET A 127 7.55 7.19 -23.03
CA MET A 127 6.12 7.49 -23.01
C MET A 127 5.74 8.48 -24.12
N ASP A 128 6.57 9.49 -24.37
CA ASP A 128 6.36 10.45 -25.46
C ASP A 128 6.47 9.77 -26.83
N LEU A 129 7.48 8.92 -27.05
CA LEU A 129 7.63 8.15 -28.29
C LEU A 129 6.45 7.20 -28.56
N ARG A 130 5.80 6.70 -27.51
CA ARG A 130 4.59 5.86 -27.62
C ARG A 130 3.31 6.68 -27.78
N GLY A 131 3.38 8.01 -27.75
CA GLY A 131 2.22 8.88 -27.91
C GLY A 131 1.29 8.91 -26.68
N TYR A 132 1.80 8.70 -25.47
CA TYR A 132 0.99 8.62 -24.24
C TYR A 132 0.11 9.87 -24.00
N ASN A 133 0.60 11.05 -24.40
CA ASN A 133 -0.08 12.33 -24.22
C ASN A 133 -1.10 12.68 -25.32
N LEU A 134 -1.22 11.86 -26.39
CA LEU A 134 -2.06 12.20 -27.55
C LEU A 134 -3.57 12.06 -27.30
N ASN A 135 -4.00 11.30 -26.28
CA ASN A 135 -5.41 11.13 -25.92
C ASN A 135 -5.67 11.43 -24.43
N PRO A 136 -5.97 12.69 -24.05
CA PRO A 136 -6.17 13.09 -22.66
C PRO A 136 -7.51 12.63 -22.05
N LYS A 137 -8.49 12.22 -22.87
CA LYS A 137 -9.87 12.00 -22.40
C LYS A 137 -10.18 10.60 -21.89
N GLU A 138 -9.36 9.60 -22.17
CA GLU A 138 -9.67 8.20 -21.81
C GLU A 138 -8.92 7.74 -20.57
N ILE A 139 -9.69 7.50 -19.50
CA ILE A 139 -9.26 6.68 -18.36
C ILE A 139 -9.56 5.24 -18.77
N GLN A 140 -8.54 4.50 -19.21
CA GLN A 140 -8.70 3.06 -19.47
C GLN A 140 -8.72 2.31 -18.14
N PHE A 141 -9.89 1.76 -17.81
CA PHE A 141 -10.02 0.77 -16.74
C PHE A 141 -9.59 -0.59 -17.28
N ASN A 142 -8.71 -1.26 -16.56
CA ASN A 142 -8.35 -2.63 -16.88
C ASN A 142 -9.46 -3.56 -16.39
N ASN A 143 -10.52 -3.71 -17.20
CA ASN A 143 -11.53 -4.77 -17.16
C ASN A 143 -11.90 -5.32 -15.75
N LEU A 144 -12.20 -4.43 -14.80
CA LEU A 144 -12.80 -4.78 -13.50
C LEU A 144 -14.19 -5.35 -13.77
N LYS A 145 -14.31 -6.68 -13.86
CA LYS A 145 -15.60 -7.35 -14.03
C LYS A 145 -16.19 -7.62 -12.66
N TRP A 146 -17.31 -6.97 -12.37
CA TRP A 146 -18.10 -7.25 -11.17
C TRP A 146 -18.55 -8.71 -11.16
N THR A 147 -18.30 -9.42 -10.06
CA THR A 147 -18.67 -10.82 -9.91
C THR A 147 -19.74 -11.01 -8.83
N PHE A 148 -20.48 -12.12 -8.89
CA PHE A 148 -21.43 -12.49 -7.85
C PHE A 148 -20.78 -12.64 -6.47
N LYS A 149 -19.49 -12.99 -6.43
CA LYS A 149 -18.70 -13.06 -5.19
C LYS A 149 -18.59 -11.69 -4.54
N ASP A 150 -18.39 -10.62 -5.31
CA ASP A 150 -18.27 -9.25 -4.78
C ASP A 150 -19.58 -8.80 -4.13
N THR A 151 -20.71 -9.16 -4.74
CA THR A 151 -22.05 -8.85 -4.21
C THR A 151 -22.31 -9.59 -2.90
N PHE A 152 -21.93 -10.87 -2.83
CA PHE A 152 -22.05 -11.67 -1.60
C PHE A 152 -21.13 -11.15 -0.49
N LEU A 153 -19.92 -10.69 -0.83
CA LEU A 153 -18.96 -10.13 0.12
C LEU A 153 -19.45 -8.79 0.69
N ILE A 154 -20.00 -7.91 -0.15
CA ILE A 154 -20.64 -6.66 0.30
C ILE A 154 -21.83 -6.96 1.20
N PHE A 155 -22.68 -7.91 0.83
CA PHE A 155 -23.84 -8.29 1.64
C PHE A 155 -23.44 -8.85 3.02
N THR A 156 -22.47 -9.77 3.06
CA THR A 156 -21.97 -10.34 4.32
C THR A 156 -21.28 -9.28 5.20
N SER A 157 -20.49 -8.37 4.61
CA SER A 157 -19.87 -7.26 5.36
C SER A 157 -20.90 -6.28 5.94
N LEU A 158 -21.96 -5.96 5.20
CA LEU A 158 -23.07 -5.13 5.69
C LEU A 158 -23.80 -5.82 6.86
N LEU A 159 -24.07 -7.13 6.73
CA LEU A 159 -24.70 -7.93 7.77
C LEU A 159 -23.85 -7.99 9.06
N LEU A 160 -22.52 -8.05 8.93
CA LEU A 160 -21.59 -8.11 10.07
C LEU A 160 -21.45 -6.75 10.78
N LEU A 161 -21.66 -5.63 10.07
CA LEU A 161 -21.65 -4.28 10.62
C LEU A 161 -22.94 -3.90 11.35
N LEU A 162 -24.10 -4.38 10.89
CA LEU A 162 -25.41 -4.09 11.50
C LEU A 162 -25.52 -4.39 13.02
N PRO A 163 -25.09 -5.56 13.54
CA PRO A 163 -25.21 -5.87 14.96
C PRO A 163 -24.19 -5.13 15.84
N LYS A 164 -23.23 -4.41 15.23
CA LYS A 164 -22.20 -3.67 15.95
C LYS A 164 -22.60 -2.21 16.23
N PHE A 165 -23.67 -1.74 15.60
CA PHE A 165 -24.20 -0.38 15.70
C PHE A 165 -25.53 -0.30 16.49
N LEU A 166 -26.15 -1.45 16.78
CA LEU A 166 -27.29 -1.63 17.68
C LEU A 166 -26.80 -2.03 19.07
#